data_AF-A0A6G3DJ18-F1
#
_entry.id   AF-A0A6G3DJ18-F1
#
_cell.length_a   1.000
_cell.length_b   1.000
_cell.length_c   1.000
_cell.angle_alpha   90.00
_cell.angle_beta   90.00
_cell.angle_gamma   90.00
#
_symmetry.space_group_name_H-M   'P 1'
#
loop_
_entity.id
_entity.type
_entity.pdbx_description
1 polymer ?
#
loop_
_entity_poly.entity_id
_entity_poly.type
_entity_poly.pdbx_seq_one_letter_code
_entity_poly.pdbx_strand_id
1 'polypeptide(L)'
;MTNRFTRAVATLVGLVLTGSGLAVAGAAPATADFEVDCPRGYFCGWTGDDADGTMWKTNKSVADLGRWADDIHSYANHKDAEACLYGERNYDRSSYLWSVERAPSGEGLAMYGENTRVIRSIKFVQDPHECDVSDYPSWAASPTSGTPDFGDMDGDTRPDVVSRDRAGRLWFSPGSGHAGRIIGTGGWNAMSALTRHGDFSRDGREDVIAREAATGKLWLYPGTSTGALGARKLIGTGGWNGMRGITALGDLTGDGRPDLVAAEKSTGRLYLYPGTSTGGLGARKLIGTGGWN
;
A
#
# COMPACT_ATOMS: atom_id res chain seq x y z
N MET A 1 -13.02 35.60 -25.16
CA MET A 1 -13.81 36.83 -24.95
C MET A 1 -14.17 36.88 -23.47
N THR A 2 -13.71 37.94 -22.82
CA THR A 2 -13.96 38.34 -21.43
C THR A 2 -15.40 38.12 -21.00
N ASN A 3 -15.61 37.63 -19.78
CA ASN A 3 -16.68 38.18 -18.95
C ASN A 3 -16.31 38.20 -17.47
N ARG A 4 -16.27 39.43 -16.98
CA ARG A 4 -16.05 39.86 -15.59
C ARG A 4 -17.32 39.55 -14.79
N PHE A 5 -17.18 39.00 -13.59
CA PHE A 5 -18.29 38.91 -12.65
C PHE A 5 -18.37 40.19 -11.81
N THR A 6 -19.49 40.88 -11.99
CA THR A 6 -19.94 42.07 -11.25
C THR A 6 -20.61 41.65 -9.95
N ARG A 7 -20.43 42.49 -8.91
CA ARG A 7 -21.07 42.43 -7.59
C ARG A 7 -22.61 42.45 -7.66
N ALA A 8 -23.27 41.73 -6.74
CA ALA A 8 -24.65 41.96 -6.29
C ALA A 8 -24.64 41.84 -4.75
N VAL A 9 -24.71 42.92 -3.97
CA VAL A 9 -25.89 43.68 -3.50
C VAL A 9 -26.92 42.80 -2.78
N ALA A 10 -26.88 42.93 -1.45
CA ALA A 10 -27.86 42.38 -0.51
C ALA A 10 -29.20 43.12 -0.61
N THR A 11 -30.31 42.38 -0.54
CA THR A 11 -31.64 42.96 -0.29
C THR A 11 -32.29 42.18 0.83
N LEU A 12 -32.60 42.89 1.92
CA LEU A 12 -33.30 42.41 3.10
C LEU A 12 -34.74 42.97 3.05
N VAL A 13 -35.74 42.10 3.11
CA VAL A 13 -37.15 42.45 3.38
C VAL A 13 -37.66 41.44 4.40
N GLY A 14 -38.26 41.94 5.49
CA GLY A 14 -38.50 41.17 6.71
C GLY A 14 -39.93 40.65 6.95
N LEU A 15 -40.01 39.78 7.97
CA LEU A 15 -41.09 39.45 8.94
C LEU A 15 -42.48 39.05 8.38
N VAL A 16 -43.21 38.00 8.83
CA VAL A 16 -43.48 37.47 10.19
C VAL A 16 -44.02 36.01 10.06
N LEU A 17 -43.69 35.09 10.99
CA LEU A 17 -44.62 34.24 11.79
C LEU A 17 -43.95 32.97 12.38
N THR A 18 -43.90 32.97 13.72
CA THR A 18 -44.05 31.86 14.68
C THR A 18 -43.39 30.50 14.39
N GLY A 19 -42.44 30.14 15.25
CA GLY A 19 -42.20 28.74 15.63
C GLY A 19 -40.82 28.19 15.29
N SER A 20 -40.15 27.69 16.33
CA SER A 20 -38.98 26.80 16.31
C SER A 20 -37.66 27.45 15.89
N GLY A 21 -36.69 27.39 16.81
CA GLY A 21 -35.36 27.99 16.67
C GLY A 21 -34.68 27.64 15.35
N LEU A 22 -34.32 28.67 14.58
CA LEU A 22 -33.30 28.56 13.55
C LEU A 22 -31.97 28.31 14.26
N ALA A 23 -31.50 27.06 14.22
CA ALA A 23 -30.08 26.80 14.32
C ALA A 23 -29.41 27.55 13.17
N VAL A 24 -28.66 28.61 13.49
CA VAL A 24 -27.67 29.14 12.57
C VAL A 24 -26.68 28.01 12.40
N ALA A 25 -26.82 27.26 11.30
CA ALA A 25 -25.76 26.42 10.81
C ALA A 25 -24.60 27.38 10.55
N GLY A 26 -23.66 27.47 11.51
CA GLY A 26 -22.35 27.98 11.21
C GLY A 26 -21.84 27.08 10.10
N ALA A 27 -21.85 27.58 8.87
CA ALA A 27 -21.06 26.97 7.83
C ALA A 27 -19.66 26.89 8.43
N ALA A 28 -19.16 25.67 8.64
CA ALA A 28 -17.73 25.48 8.84
C ALA A 28 -17.05 26.30 7.74
N PRO A 29 -16.01 27.10 8.04
CA PRO A 29 -15.33 27.84 7.00
C PRO A 29 -14.95 26.81 5.93
N ALA A 30 -15.46 26.99 4.72
CA ALA A 30 -14.94 26.28 3.58
C ALA A 30 -13.46 26.66 3.56
N THR A 31 -12.60 25.72 3.93
CA THR A 31 -11.16 25.86 3.67
C THR A 31 -11.08 26.09 2.18
N ALA A 32 -10.73 27.30 1.77
CA ALA A 32 -10.51 27.59 0.36
C ALA A 32 -9.39 26.66 -0.07
N ASP A 33 -9.70 25.68 -0.92
CA ASP A 33 -8.69 24.87 -1.60
C ASP A 33 -7.84 25.84 -2.42
N PHE A 34 -6.66 26.19 -1.90
CA PHE A 34 -5.71 27.02 -2.62
C PHE A 34 -5.00 26.12 -3.62
N GLU A 35 -5.39 26.22 -4.90
CA GLU A 35 -4.68 25.54 -5.99
C GLU A 35 -3.28 26.15 -6.12
N VAL A 36 -2.26 25.45 -5.62
CA VAL A 36 -0.86 25.87 -5.75
C VAL A 36 -0.34 25.59 -7.16
N ASP A 37 0.53 26.47 -7.68
CA ASP A 37 1.22 26.33 -8.97
C ASP A 37 2.33 25.23 -8.95
N CYS A 38 2.02 24.03 -8.47
CA CYS A 38 2.92 22.88 -8.55
C CYS A 38 2.47 21.92 -9.67
N PRO A 39 3.27 21.69 -10.72
CA PRO A 39 2.88 20.78 -11.78
C PRO A 39 2.79 19.32 -11.31
N ARG A 40 1.81 18.58 -11.83
CA ARG A 40 1.71 17.13 -11.65
C ARG A 40 3.05 16.43 -11.93
N GLY A 41 3.44 15.51 -11.05
CA GLY A 41 4.68 14.75 -11.14
C GLY A 41 5.89 15.42 -10.46
N TYR A 42 5.72 16.59 -9.84
CA TYR A 42 6.78 17.33 -9.15
C TYR A 42 6.49 17.48 -7.65
N PHE A 43 7.57 17.62 -6.89
CA PHE A 43 7.55 18.31 -5.60
C PHE A 43 7.98 19.74 -5.83
N CYS A 44 7.30 20.69 -5.19
CA CYS A 44 7.60 22.10 -5.27
C CYS A 44 7.87 22.66 -3.88
N GLY A 45 8.84 23.56 -3.78
CA GLY A 45 9.16 24.30 -2.57
C GLY A 45 9.26 25.78 -2.87
N TRP A 46 8.89 26.63 -1.93
CA TRP A 46 8.85 28.07 -2.08
C TRP A 46 9.62 28.77 -0.96
N THR A 47 10.18 29.94 -1.26
CA THR A 47 10.90 30.77 -0.28
C THR A 47 9.98 31.52 0.68
N GLY A 48 8.70 31.66 0.34
CA GLY A 48 7.68 32.25 1.21
C GLY A 48 6.77 31.18 1.82
N ASP A 49 6.00 31.62 2.81
CA ASP A 49 4.89 30.84 3.35
C ASP A 49 3.74 30.80 2.32
N ASP A 50 2.81 29.85 2.43
CA ASP A 50 1.62 29.73 1.55
C ASP A 50 1.92 29.74 0.03
N ALA A 51 3.00 29.09 -0.38
CA ALA A 51 3.47 29.03 -1.77
C ALA A 51 3.79 30.40 -2.41
N ASP A 52 4.16 31.40 -1.60
CA ASP A 52 4.63 32.71 -2.07
C ASP A 52 6.14 32.75 -2.39
N GLY A 53 6.57 33.75 -3.15
CA GLY A 53 7.96 33.97 -3.48
C GLY A 53 8.48 33.10 -4.62
N THR A 54 9.77 32.76 -4.58
CA THR A 54 10.40 32.00 -5.67
C THR A 54 10.07 30.52 -5.51
N MET A 55 9.59 29.89 -6.59
CA MET A 55 9.35 28.45 -6.63
C MET A 55 10.59 27.69 -7.11
N TRP A 56 10.91 26.62 -6.41
CA TRP A 56 11.74 25.52 -6.86
C TRP A 56 10.90 24.26 -7.07
N LYS A 57 11.33 23.39 -7.99
CA LYS A 57 10.67 22.10 -8.18
C LYS A 57 11.64 21.00 -8.57
N THR A 58 11.31 19.77 -8.21
CA THR A 58 12.02 18.57 -8.62
C THR A 58 11.08 17.41 -8.86
N ASN A 59 11.45 16.51 -9.78
CA ASN A 59 10.79 15.21 -9.97
C ASN A 59 11.74 14.02 -9.67
N LYS A 60 12.95 14.32 -9.17
CA LYS A 60 13.99 13.36 -8.79
C LYS A 60 14.44 13.63 -7.36
N SER A 61 14.92 12.59 -6.68
CA SER A 61 15.55 12.76 -5.37
C SER A 61 16.74 13.71 -5.48
N VAL A 62 16.89 14.61 -4.52
CA VAL A 62 17.90 15.66 -4.48
C VAL A 62 18.74 15.52 -3.22
N ALA A 63 19.96 15.03 -3.39
CA ALA A 63 20.88 14.74 -2.28
C ALA A 63 21.47 16.01 -1.65
N ASP A 64 21.47 17.12 -2.36
CA ASP A 64 21.90 18.41 -1.87
C ASP A 64 21.08 19.50 -2.56
N LEU A 65 20.27 20.22 -1.78
CA LEU A 65 19.45 21.33 -2.28
C LEU A 65 20.32 22.55 -2.68
N GLY A 66 21.61 22.56 -2.34
CA GLY A 66 22.52 23.64 -2.66
C GLY A 66 22.01 24.95 -2.10
N ARG A 67 21.82 25.96 -2.95
CA ARG A 67 21.30 27.27 -2.53
C ARG A 67 19.88 27.24 -1.96
N TRP A 68 19.12 26.15 -2.17
CA TRP A 68 17.76 25.99 -1.65
C TRP A 68 17.73 25.31 -0.28
N ALA A 69 18.88 24.84 0.22
CA ALA A 69 18.97 24.32 1.58
C ALA A 69 18.56 25.43 2.55
N ASP A 70 17.68 25.10 3.51
CA ASP A 70 17.16 26.01 4.53
C ASP A 70 16.25 27.16 4.02
N ASP A 71 16.13 27.32 2.70
CA ASP A 71 15.35 28.37 2.02
C ASP A 71 13.94 27.89 1.58
N ILE A 72 13.55 26.65 1.87
CA ILE A 72 12.20 26.14 1.60
C ILE A 72 11.30 26.44 2.81
N HIS A 73 10.35 27.35 2.67
CA HIS A 73 9.43 27.77 3.73
C HIS A 73 8.08 27.08 3.65
N SER A 74 7.59 26.82 2.43
CA SER A 74 6.40 26.04 2.16
C SER A 74 6.65 25.07 1.00
N TYR A 75 5.88 23.99 0.93
CA TYR A 75 6.03 22.97 -0.12
C TYR A 75 4.72 22.26 -0.48
N ALA A 76 4.71 21.59 -1.63
CA ALA A 76 3.61 20.77 -2.11
C ALA A 76 4.14 19.53 -2.84
N ASN A 77 3.53 18.38 -2.61
CA ASN A 77 3.90 17.12 -3.26
C ASN A 77 2.82 16.66 -4.27
N HIS A 78 3.07 16.95 -5.54
CA HIS A 78 2.24 16.53 -6.68
C HIS A 78 2.77 15.28 -7.38
N LYS A 79 3.76 14.62 -6.79
CA LYS A 79 4.38 13.43 -7.34
C LYS A 79 3.61 12.18 -6.88
N ASP A 80 3.56 11.16 -7.73
CA ASP A 80 3.11 9.81 -7.33
C ASP A 80 4.24 9.07 -6.59
N ALA A 81 4.67 9.68 -5.48
CA ALA A 81 5.68 9.19 -4.56
C ALA A 81 5.58 9.97 -3.25
N GLU A 82 5.97 9.33 -2.16
CA GLU A 82 6.21 9.98 -0.87
C GLU A 82 7.49 10.81 -0.95
N ALA A 83 7.50 12.03 -0.40
CA ALA A 83 8.70 12.86 -0.33
C ALA A 83 9.26 12.86 1.10
N CYS A 84 10.37 12.15 1.32
CA CYS A 84 11.10 12.16 2.57
C CYS A 84 11.99 13.42 2.66
N LEU A 85 11.85 14.18 3.74
CA LEU A 85 12.61 15.41 3.97
C LEU A 85 13.69 15.18 5.05
N TYR A 86 14.90 15.68 4.81
CA TYR A 86 16.04 15.47 5.69
C TYR A 86 16.74 16.78 6.04
N GLY A 87 17.19 16.87 7.29
CA GLY A 87 17.95 17.99 7.85
C GLY A 87 19.38 18.09 7.33
N GLU A 88 19.92 17.00 6.79
CA GLU A 88 21.28 16.92 6.26
C GLU A 88 21.28 16.50 4.78
N ARG A 89 22.46 16.58 4.17
CA ARG A 89 22.67 16.15 2.78
C ARG A 89 22.65 14.61 2.67
N ASN A 90 22.57 14.13 1.44
CA ASN A 90 22.65 12.72 1.06
C ASN A 90 21.61 11.81 1.74
N TYR A 91 20.45 12.37 2.11
CA TYR A 91 19.36 11.63 2.75
C TYR A 91 19.82 10.96 4.06
N ASP A 92 20.67 11.65 4.85
CA ASP A 92 21.15 11.13 6.12
C ASP A 92 19.96 10.84 7.04
N ARG A 93 19.75 9.55 7.30
CA ARG A 93 18.61 9.06 8.08
C ARG A 93 18.59 9.58 9.51
N SER A 94 19.75 9.89 10.10
CA SER A 94 19.81 10.48 11.45
C SER A 94 19.20 11.88 11.51
N SER A 95 19.02 12.52 10.35
CA SER A 95 18.41 13.83 10.17
C SER A 95 17.00 13.77 9.56
N TYR A 96 16.37 12.58 9.49
CA TYR A 96 15.01 12.47 8.96
C TYR A 96 14.06 13.40 9.73
N LEU A 97 13.30 14.20 8.98
CA LEU A 97 12.37 15.16 9.55
C LEU A 97 10.96 14.59 9.55
N TRP A 98 10.38 14.40 8.35
CA TRP A 98 9.08 13.76 8.12
C TRP A 98 8.93 13.42 6.63
N SER A 99 7.86 12.69 6.30
CA SER A 99 7.45 12.41 4.93
C SER A 99 6.24 13.25 4.55
N VAL A 100 6.20 13.69 3.29
CA VAL A 100 5.08 14.42 2.71
C VAL A 100 4.31 13.47 1.80
N GLU A 101 3.11 13.11 2.23
CA GLU A 101 2.22 12.25 1.45
C GLU A 101 1.93 12.82 0.07
N ARG A 102 1.72 11.92 -0.89
CA ARG A 102 1.21 12.31 -2.21
C ARG A 102 -0.18 12.93 -2.06
N ALA A 103 -0.45 14.03 -2.76
CA ALA A 103 -1.77 14.67 -2.76
C ALA A 103 -2.88 13.70 -3.25
N PRO A 104 -3.89 13.35 -2.42
CA PRO A 104 -4.91 12.34 -2.77
C PRO A 104 -5.79 12.71 -3.98
N SER A 105 -6.00 13.99 -4.24
CA SER A 105 -6.84 14.54 -5.33
C SER A 105 -6.02 15.14 -6.48
N GLY A 106 -4.69 15.19 -6.36
CA GLY A 106 -3.85 16.02 -7.22
C GLY A 106 -4.01 17.52 -6.99
N GLU A 107 -4.63 17.92 -5.88
CA GLU A 107 -4.62 19.29 -5.40
C GLU A 107 -3.47 19.43 -4.39
N GLY A 108 -2.57 20.37 -4.66
CA GLY A 108 -1.37 20.55 -3.86
C GLY A 108 -1.73 21.47 -2.72
N LEU A 109 -1.79 20.93 -1.52
CA LEU A 109 -1.84 21.80 -0.36
C LEU A 109 -0.42 22.29 -0.09
N ALA A 110 -0.24 23.62 -0.07
CA ALA A 110 0.97 24.21 0.48
C ALA A 110 1.00 23.91 1.98
N MET A 111 1.98 23.13 2.43
CA MET A 111 2.20 22.86 3.85
C MET A 111 3.37 23.72 4.35
N TYR A 112 3.24 24.26 5.56
CA TYR A 112 4.29 25.01 6.27
C TYR A 112 4.31 24.61 7.76
N GLY A 113 5.46 24.74 8.41
CA GLY A 113 5.66 24.32 9.81
C GLY A 113 7.05 24.71 10.34
N GLU A 114 7.27 24.59 11.66
CA GLU A 114 8.46 25.13 12.37
C GLU A 114 9.82 24.61 11.85
N ASN A 115 9.83 23.52 11.06
CA ASN A 115 11.03 22.85 10.58
C ASN A 115 11.22 22.90 9.04
N THR A 116 10.47 23.70 8.29
CA THR A 116 10.68 23.78 6.82
C THR A 116 12.04 24.38 6.46
N ARG A 117 12.54 25.29 7.29
CA ARG A 117 13.81 26.00 7.14
C ARG A 117 15.06 25.19 7.50
N VAL A 118 14.94 23.87 7.62
CA VAL A 118 16.10 22.98 7.83
C VAL A 118 16.20 21.90 6.78
N ILE A 119 15.37 21.94 5.73
CA ILE A 119 15.40 20.91 4.68
C ILE A 119 16.66 21.11 3.83
N ARG A 120 17.49 20.05 3.73
CA ARG A 120 18.75 20.07 2.95
C ARG A 120 18.84 18.97 1.90
N SER A 121 18.05 17.90 2.02
CA SER A 121 17.88 16.90 0.96
C SER A 121 16.47 16.30 0.95
N ILE A 122 16.06 15.78 -0.22
CA ILE A 122 14.70 15.24 -0.45
C ILE A 122 14.79 13.93 -1.21
N LYS A 123 14.30 12.83 -0.64
CA LYS A 123 14.25 11.50 -1.28
C LYS A 123 12.81 11.15 -1.64
N PHE A 124 12.58 10.71 -2.88
CA PHE A 124 11.29 10.13 -3.24
C PHE A 124 11.29 8.62 -3.04
N VAL A 125 10.27 8.14 -2.34
CA VAL A 125 10.05 6.71 -2.05
C VAL A 125 8.61 6.31 -2.35
N GLN A 126 8.33 5.02 -2.37
CA GLN A 126 7.01 4.49 -2.68
C GLN A 126 6.22 4.13 -1.42
N ASP A 127 6.93 3.86 -0.32
CA ASP A 127 6.36 3.64 1.00
C ASP A 127 7.05 4.56 2.04
N PRO A 128 6.31 5.27 2.91
CA PRO A 128 6.90 6.20 3.88
C PRO A 128 7.85 5.53 4.87
N HIS A 129 7.76 4.21 5.09
CA HIS A 129 8.75 3.48 5.88
C HIS A 129 10.17 3.58 5.30
N GLU A 130 10.32 3.72 3.97
CA GLU A 130 11.63 3.87 3.31
C GLU A 130 12.33 5.21 3.63
N CYS A 131 11.68 6.11 4.38
CA CYS A 131 12.24 7.39 4.79
C CYS A 131 13.16 7.31 6.02
N ASP A 132 12.81 6.49 7.03
CA ASP A 132 13.41 6.53 8.39
C ASP A 132 13.96 5.17 8.87
N VAL A 133 13.30 4.05 8.53
CA VAL A 133 13.78 2.73 8.95
C VAL A 133 14.77 2.12 7.96
N SER A 134 15.48 1.06 8.38
CA SER A 134 16.17 0.15 7.45
C SER A 134 15.21 -0.19 6.32
N ASP A 135 15.68 -0.15 5.06
CA ASP A 135 14.85 -0.15 3.84
C ASP A 135 13.87 -1.33 3.73
N TYR A 136 13.94 -2.31 4.65
CA TYR A 136 13.30 -3.60 4.57
C TYR A 136 12.80 -4.08 5.94
N PRO A 137 11.54 -4.56 6.04
CA PRO A 137 11.10 -5.30 7.21
C PRO A 137 12.02 -6.52 7.39
N SER A 138 12.71 -6.59 8.52
CA SER A 138 13.45 -7.78 8.91
C SER A 138 12.53 -8.72 9.67
N TRP A 139 12.82 -10.00 9.55
CA TRP A 139 12.12 -11.06 10.27
C TRP A 139 13.18 -12.05 10.74
N ALA A 140 12.98 -12.61 11.93
CA ALA A 140 13.89 -13.62 12.46
C ALA A 140 13.07 -14.72 13.13
N ALA A 141 13.36 -15.94 12.74
CA ALA A 141 12.80 -17.15 13.30
C ALA A 141 13.91 -18.16 13.55
N SER A 142 13.73 -19.00 14.56
CA SER A 142 14.61 -20.14 14.80
C SER A 142 14.44 -21.17 13.68
N PRO A 143 15.51 -21.86 13.26
CA PRO A 143 15.38 -22.96 12.32
C PRO A 143 14.65 -24.11 13.01
N THR A 144 13.79 -24.79 12.25
CA THR A 144 13.11 -25.99 12.73
C THR A 144 13.87 -27.23 12.26
N SER A 145 13.82 -28.30 13.04
CA SER A 145 14.53 -29.53 12.70
C SER A 145 13.68 -30.37 11.75
N GLY A 146 13.97 -30.38 10.44
CA GLY A 146 13.29 -31.28 9.50
C GLY A 146 13.15 -30.79 8.06
N THR A 147 12.07 -31.24 7.42
CA THR A 147 11.59 -30.83 6.07
C THR A 147 11.22 -29.35 6.04
N PRO A 148 11.17 -28.70 4.85
CA PRO A 148 10.68 -27.32 4.73
C PRO A 148 9.37 -27.16 5.50
N ASP A 149 9.40 -26.30 6.51
CA ASP A 149 8.32 -26.13 7.46
C ASP A 149 7.27 -25.15 6.93
N PHE A 150 6.12 -25.11 7.57
CA PHE A 150 5.08 -24.13 7.31
C PHE A 150 5.67 -22.71 7.37
N GLY A 151 5.66 -22.02 6.24
CA GLY A 151 6.21 -20.68 6.08
C GLY A 151 7.63 -20.63 5.51
N ASP A 152 8.32 -21.74 5.24
CA ASP A 152 9.67 -21.76 4.66
C ASP A 152 9.63 -21.69 3.13
N MET A 153 9.94 -20.53 2.57
CA MET A 153 9.83 -20.25 1.14
C MET A 153 11.19 -20.28 0.43
N ASP A 154 12.31 -20.11 1.15
CA ASP A 154 13.65 -20.21 0.58
C ASP A 154 14.37 -21.54 0.88
N GLY A 155 13.79 -22.38 1.74
CA GLY A 155 14.27 -23.72 2.07
C GLY A 155 15.35 -23.72 3.15
N ASP A 156 15.50 -22.63 3.91
CA ASP A 156 16.50 -22.52 4.98
C ASP A 156 16.05 -23.10 6.32
N THR A 157 14.89 -23.78 6.35
CA THR A 157 14.22 -24.37 7.53
C THR A 157 13.70 -23.34 8.53
N ARG A 158 13.58 -22.07 8.14
CA ARG A 158 12.98 -21.03 8.97
C ARG A 158 11.71 -20.54 8.28
N PRO A 159 10.64 -20.25 9.06
CA PRO A 159 9.49 -19.58 8.47
C PRO A 159 9.87 -18.15 8.07
N ASP A 160 9.51 -17.79 6.85
CA ASP A 160 9.69 -16.48 6.24
C ASP A 160 8.43 -15.63 6.34
N VAL A 161 8.52 -14.37 5.91
CA VAL A 161 7.37 -13.48 5.74
C VAL A 161 7.30 -12.95 4.32
N VAL A 162 6.10 -12.97 3.74
CA VAL A 162 5.77 -12.24 2.51
C VAL A 162 4.80 -11.13 2.85
N SER A 163 5.14 -9.89 2.52
CA SER A 163 4.31 -8.72 2.80
C SER A 163 4.09 -7.87 1.56
N ARG A 164 2.96 -7.15 1.51
CA ARG A 164 2.64 -6.20 0.46
C ARG A 164 2.60 -4.79 1.05
N ASP A 165 3.29 -3.86 0.41
CA ASP A 165 3.33 -2.46 0.83
C ASP A 165 2.23 -1.60 0.20
N ARG A 166 2.15 -0.31 0.59
CA ARG A 166 1.12 0.62 0.08
C ARG A 166 1.26 0.85 -1.43
N ALA A 167 2.47 0.76 -1.97
CA ALA A 167 2.76 0.89 -3.39
C ALA A 167 2.36 -0.34 -4.22
N GLY A 168 1.98 -1.44 -3.56
CA GLY A 168 1.62 -2.68 -4.24
C GLY A 168 2.84 -3.44 -4.75
N ARG A 169 3.99 -3.26 -4.12
CA ARG A 169 5.15 -4.16 -4.24
C ARG A 169 4.99 -5.32 -3.26
N LEU A 170 5.63 -6.43 -3.59
CA LEU A 170 5.70 -7.61 -2.74
C LEU A 170 7.12 -7.78 -2.21
N TRP A 171 7.22 -8.03 -0.92
CA TRP A 171 8.44 -8.16 -0.16
C TRP A 171 8.58 -9.56 0.39
N PHE A 172 9.80 -10.07 0.38
CA PHE A 172 10.19 -11.27 1.09
C PHE A 172 11.16 -10.89 2.21
N SER A 173 10.85 -11.32 3.42
CA SER A 173 11.67 -11.14 4.62
C SER A 173 12.09 -12.52 5.13
N PRO A 174 13.37 -12.92 4.95
CA PRO A 174 13.81 -14.25 5.33
C PRO A 174 13.75 -14.46 6.84
N GLY A 175 13.47 -15.69 7.27
CA GLY A 175 13.53 -16.10 8.69
C GLY A 175 14.92 -16.02 9.31
N SER A 176 15.97 -15.86 8.52
CA SER A 176 17.35 -15.78 9.00
C SER A 176 17.76 -14.46 9.67
N GLY A 177 16.90 -13.42 9.68
CA GLY A 177 17.25 -12.10 10.23
C GLY A 177 17.90 -11.15 9.22
N HIS A 178 18.17 -11.62 8.01
CA HIS A 178 18.68 -10.76 6.94
C HIS A 178 17.64 -9.73 6.51
N ALA A 179 18.13 -8.65 5.90
CA ALA A 179 17.27 -7.65 5.28
C ALA A 179 16.33 -8.30 4.24
N GLY A 180 15.06 -7.89 4.28
CA GLY A 180 14.10 -8.27 3.24
C GLY A 180 14.49 -7.72 1.86
N ARG A 181 13.81 -8.21 0.82
CA ARG A 181 14.01 -7.78 -0.57
C ARG A 181 12.69 -7.78 -1.34
N ILE A 182 12.65 -7.02 -2.44
CA ILE A 182 11.50 -7.00 -3.34
C ILE A 182 11.47 -8.30 -4.15
N ILE A 183 10.32 -8.98 -4.14
CA ILE A 183 10.02 -10.14 -4.99
C ILE A 183 8.88 -9.87 -5.98
N GLY A 184 8.26 -8.68 -5.90
CA GLY A 184 7.31 -8.18 -6.87
C GLY A 184 7.38 -6.66 -6.96
N THR A 185 7.71 -6.12 -8.12
CA THR A 185 8.01 -4.69 -8.29
C THR A 185 6.78 -3.77 -8.38
N GLY A 186 5.57 -4.33 -8.44
CA GLY A 186 4.33 -3.57 -8.51
C GLY A 186 3.13 -4.43 -8.92
N GLY A 187 1.95 -3.80 -8.96
CA GLY A 187 0.71 -4.43 -9.43
C GLY A 187 0.01 -5.35 -8.41
N TRP A 188 0.61 -5.60 -7.25
CA TRP A 188 0.01 -6.47 -6.23
C TRP A 188 -1.20 -5.85 -5.52
N ASN A 189 -1.42 -4.55 -5.66
CA ASN A 189 -2.67 -3.89 -5.25
C ASN A 189 -3.87 -4.32 -6.11
N ALA A 190 -3.65 -4.92 -7.29
CA ALA A 190 -4.72 -5.58 -8.05
C ALA A 190 -5.21 -6.88 -7.38
N MET A 191 -4.48 -7.39 -6.38
CA MET A 191 -4.87 -8.59 -5.62
C MET A 191 -5.64 -8.17 -4.36
N SER A 192 -6.78 -8.79 -4.09
CA SER A 192 -7.60 -8.51 -2.90
C SER A 192 -7.43 -9.52 -1.78
N ALA A 193 -6.65 -10.59 -2.02
CA ALA A 193 -6.25 -11.56 -1.01
C ALA A 193 -4.90 -12.17 -1.42
N LEU A 194 -4.07 -12.44 -0.42
CA LEU A 194 -2.84 -13.21 -0.54
C LEU A 194 -2.90 -14.29 0.55
N THR A 195 -2.65 -15.53 0.16
CA THR A 195 -2.41 -16.63 1.09
C THR A 195 -1.20 -17.39 0.61
N ARG A 196 -0.57 -18.07 1.55
CA ARG A 196 0.57 -18.96 1.32
C ARG A 196 0.39 -20.16 2.23
N HIS A 197 1.42 -21.01 2.26
CA HIS A 197 1.52 -22.24 3.05
C HIS A 197 1.07 -23.49 2.31
N GLY A 198 2.07 -24.15 1.71
CA GLY A 198 1.92 -25.38 0.93
C GLY A 198 2.59 -25.33 -0.43
N ASP A 199 3.09 -26.50 -0.87
CA ASP A 199 3.56 -26.78 -2.22
C ASP A 199 2.40 -27.28 -3.11
N PHE A 200 1.65 -26.34 -3.67
CA PHE A 200 0.57 -26.66 -4.61
C PHE A 200 1.16 -27.07 -5.96
N SER A 201 2.26 -26.47 -6.38
CA SER A 201 2.89 -26.67 -7.69
C SER A 201 3.60 -28.02 -7.82
N ARG A 202 3.86 -28.69 -6.68
CA ARG A 202 4.53 -29.98 -6.52
C ARG A 202 6.02 -29.95 -6.86
N ASP A 203 6.66 -28.80 -6.63
CA ASP A 203 8.09 -28.61 -6.88
C ASP A 203 8.96 -28.64 -5.60
N GLY A 204 8.34 -28.95 -4.46
CA GLY A 204 8.97 -29.06 -3.15
C GLY A 204 9.14 -27.71 -2.44
N ARG A 205 8.45 -26.65 -2.88
CA ARG A 205 8.58 -25.30 -2.31
C ARG A 205 7.23 -24.71 -1.98
N GLU A 206 7.21 -23.78 -1.04
CA GLU A 206 5.98 -23.04 -0.77
C GLU A 206 5.58 -22.13 -1.92
N ASP A 207 4.28 -22.10 -2.19
CA ASP A 207 3.70 -21.22 -3.18
C ASP A 207 2.87 -20.08 -2.55
N VAL A 208 2.62 -19.05 -3.35
CA VAL A 208 1.70 -17.96 -3.02
C VAL A 208 0.46 -18.05 -3.89
N ILE A 209 -0.72 -17.98 -3.28
CA ILE A 209 -2.00 -17.87 -3.98
C ILE A 209 -2.54 -16.46 -3.81
N ALA A 210 -2.94 -15.83 -4.92
CA ALA A 210 -3.51 -14.49 -4.92
C ALA A 210 -4.87 -14.45 -5.61
N ARG A 211 -5.81 -13.67 -5.05
CA ARG A 211 -7.08 -13.36 -5.69
C ARG A 211 -7.04 -12.03 -6.41
N GLU A 212 -7.22 -12.04 -7.72
CA GLU A 212 -7.36 -10.83 -8.52
C GLU A 212 -8.70 -10.14 -8.22
N ALA A 213 -8.66 -8.89 -7.77
CA ALA A 213 -9.84 -8.15 -7.32
C ALA A 213 -10.86 -7.94 -8.44
N ALA A 214 -10.40 -7.55 -9.64
CA ALA A 214 -11.27 -7.18 -10.75
C ALA A 214 -12.07 -8.36 -11.30
N THR A 215 -11.48 -9.56 -11.34
CA THR A 215 -12.06 -10.73 -12.01
C THR A 215 -12.53 -11.81 -11.04
N GLY A 216 -12.02 -11.82 -9.82
CA GLY A 216 -12.21 -12.92 -8.88
C GLY A 216 -11.53 -14.21 -9.32
N LYS A 217 -10.51 -14.14 -10.18
CA LYS A 217 -9.63 -15.27 -10.50
C LYS A 217 -8.68 -15.56 -9.34
N LEU A 218 -8.34 -16.84 -9.17
CA LEU A 218 -7.22 -17.25 -8.31
C LEU A 218 -6.00 -17.62 -9.16
N TRP A 219 -4.88 -17.05 -8.77
CA TRP A 219 -3.58 -17.28 -9.36
C TRP A 219 -2.66 -17.95 -8.33
N LEU A 220 -2.02 -19.04 -8.74
CA LEU A 220 -0.92 -19.67 -8.02
C LEU A 220 0.40 -19.08 -8.54
N TYR A 221 1.29 -18.70 -7.64
CA TYR A 221 2.64 -18.23 -7.93
C TYR A 221 3.62 -19.22 -7.31
N PRO A 222 4.26 -20.07 -8.14
CA PRO A 222 5.21 -21.05 -7.63
C PRO A 222 6.37 -20.39 -6.87
N GLY A 223 6.80 -20.98 -5.76
CA GLY A 223 8.02 -20.54 -5.07
C GLY A 223 9.29 -20.82 -5.86
N THR A 224 10.42 -20.21 -5.46
CA THR A 224 11.75 -20.55 -5.97
C THR A 224 12.71 -20.83 -4.82
N SER A 225 13.84 -21.47 -5.09
CA SER A 225 14.90 -21.73 -4.09
C SER A 225 15.56 -20.48 -3.51
N THR A 226 15.15 -19.31 -3.94
CA THR A 226 15.67 -18.03 -3.46
C THR A 226 14.63 -17.26 -2.67
N GLY A 227 13.42 -17.82 -2.47
CA GLY A 227 12.26 -17.12 -1.90
C GLY A 227 11.62 -16.11 -2.86
N ALA A 228 11.82 -16.27 -4.18
CA ALA A 228 11.16 -15.45 -5.20
C ALA A 228 9.90 -16.17 -5.74
N LEU A 229 9.21 -15.55 -6.70
CA LEU A 229 8.02 -16.11 -7.34
C LEU A 229 8.29 -16.44 -8.82
N GLY A 230 7.88 -17.63 -9.21
CA GLY A 230 7.87 -18.10 -10.59
C GLY A 230 6.68 -17.59 -11.41
N ALA A 231 6.56 -18.10 -12.62
CA ALA A 231 5.46 -17.77 -13.53
C ALA A 231 4.11 -18.26 -12.96
N ARG A 232 3.14 -17.34 -12.85
CA ARG A 232 1.83 -17.65 -12.27
C ARG A 232 1.02 -18.63 -13.11
N LYS A 233 0.21 -19.46 -12.44
CA LYS A 233 -0.76 -20.41 -13.03
C LYS A 233 -2.17 -20.03 -12.60
N LEU A 234 -3.14 -20.13 -13.50
CA LEU A 234 -4.55 -19.92 -13.15
C LEU A 234 -5.11 -21.19 -12.48
N ILE A 235 -5.53 -21.08 -11.23
CA ILE A 235 -6.09 -22.21 -10.45
C ILE A 235 -7.57 -22.03 -10.12
N GLY A 236 -8.13 -20.85 -10.39
CA GLY A 236 -9.55 -20.57 -10.26
C GLY A 236 -10.01 -19.57 -11.31
N THR A 237 -10.94 -19.98 -12.17
CA THR A 237 -11.35 -19.20 -13.35
C THR A 237 -12.26 -18.00 -13.05
N GLY A 238 -12.84 -17.95 -11.84
CA GLY A 238 -13.70 -16.86 -11.38
C GLY A 238 -14.49 -17.23 -10.12
N GLY A 239 -15.34 -16.32 -9.63
CA GLY A 239 -16.25 -16.57 -8.50
C GLY A 239 -15.63 -16.40 -7.11
N TRP A 240 -14.31 -16.27 -6.99
CA TRP A 240 -13.63 -16.13 -5.70
C TRP A 240 -13.87 -14.78 -5.01
N ASN A 241 -14.44 -13.80 -5.70
CA ASN A 241 -14.95 -12.57 -5.09
C ASN A 241 -16.15 -12.84 -4.17
N GLY A 242 -16.87 -13.93 -4.38
CA GLY A 242 -17.91 -14.44 -3.47
C GLY A 242 -17.37 -15.12 -2.22
N MET A 243 -16.05 -15.34 -2.14
CA MET A 243 -15.39 -15.96 -0.99
C MET A 243 -14.70 -14.92 -0.09
N ARG A 244 -14.60 -15.20 1.20
CA ARG A 244 -13.76 -14.48 2.17
C ARG A 244 -12.91 -15.47 2.96
N GLY A 245 -11.86 -14.97 3.63
CA GLY A 245 -10.95 -15.82 4.40
C GLY A 245 -10.38 -16.95 3.55
N ILE A 246 -9.78 -16.61 2.41
CA ILE A 246 -9.13 -17.56 1.52
C ILE A 246 -7.79 -17.91 2.17
N THR A 247 -7.66 -19.13 2.68
CA THR A 247 -6.52 -19.54 3.51
C THR A 247 -6.03 -20.91 3.06
N ALA A 248 -4.74 -21.05 2.77
CA ALA A 248 -4.10 -22.34 2.63
C ALA A 248 -3.57 -22.81 4.00
N LEU A 249 -3.79 -24.08 4.32
CA LEU A 249 -3.58 -24.63 5.67
C LEU A 249 -2.72 -25.91 5.68
N GLY A 250 -2.07 -26.24 4.57
CA GLY A 250 -1.41 -27.55 4.40
C GLY A 250 -2.42 -28.65 4.08
N ASP A 251 -2.06 -29.91 4.34
CA ASP A 251 -2.83 -31.09 3.93
C ASP A 251 -3.95 -31.44 4.92
N LEU A 252 -5.17 -31.01 4.62
CA LEU A 252 -6.38 -31.27 5.42
C LEU A 252 -7.10 -32.55 4.99
N THR A 253 -6.76 -33.10 3.82
CA THR A 253 -7.36 -34.33 3.29
C THR A 253 -6.56 -35.58 3.62
N GLY A 254 -5.31 -35.44 4.06
CA GLY A 254 -4.38 -36.54 4.35
C GLY A 254 -3.81 -37.19 3.09
N ASP A 255 -3.82 -36.49 1.95
CA ASP A 255 -3.41 -37.04 0.65
C ASP A 255 -1.99 -36.61 0.21
N GLY A 256 -1.28 -35.92 1.10
CA GLY A 256 0.07 -35.41 0.93
C GLY A 256 0.14 -34.13 0.09
N ARG A 257 -0.97 -33.43 -0.16
CA ARG A 257 -1.02 -32.16 -0.91
C ARG A 257 -1.65 -31.06 -0.06
N PRO A 258 -1.21 -29.80 -0.21
CA PRO A 258 -1.83 -28.71 0.51
C PRO A 258 -3.23 -28.41 -0.03
N ASP A 259 -4.10 -27.98 0.87
CA ASP A 259 -5.48 -27.65 0.62
C ASP A 259 -5.77 -26.19 0.97
N LEU A 260 -6.86 -25.68 0.40
CA LEU A 260 -7.34 -24.33 0.62
C LEU A 260 -8.71 -24.36 1.29
N VAL A 261 -8.96 -23.45 2.22
CA VAL A 261 -10.27 -23.23 2.83
C VAL A 261 -10.74 -21.82 2.47
N ALA A 262 -12.04 -21.68 2.20
CA ALA A 262 -12.66 -20.37 2.03
C ALA A 262 -14.12 -20.37 2.47
N ALA A 263 -14.57 -19.25 3.02
CA ALA A 263 -15.95 -19.06 3.44
C ALA A 263 -16.75 -18.30 2.38
N GLU A 264 -17.93 -18.79 2.04
CA GLU A 264 -18.84 -18.13 1.11
C GLU A 264 -19.53 -16.93 1.79
N LYS A 265 -19.35 -15.74 1.24
CA LYS A 265 -19.83 -14.47 1.84
C LYS A 265 -21.35 -14.44 2.02
N SER A 266 -22.10 -14.99 1.07
CA SER A 266 -23.56 -14.89 1.04
C SER A 266 -24.25 -15.83 2.03
N THR A 267 -23.65 -16.98 2.34
CA THR A 267 -24.27 -18.02 3.17
C THR A 267 -23.52 -18.28 4.47
N GLY A 268 -22.27 -17.84 4.59
CA GLY A 268 -21.39 -18.19 5.70
C GLY A 268 -20.98 -19.66 5.72
N ARG A 269 -21.17 -20.40 4.62
CA ARG A 269 -20.71 -21.79 4.50
C ARG A 269 -19.20 -21.83 4.33
N LEU A 270 -18.55 -22.77 5.02
CA LEU A 270 -17.11 -23.00 4.92
C LEU A 270 -16.84 -24.17 3.97
N TYR A 271 -15.96 -23.94 3.00
CA TYR A 271 -15.59 -24.94 2.00
C TYR A 271 -14.10 -25.25 2.05
N LEU A 272 -13.77 -26.54 2.01
CA LEU A 272 -12.45 -27.08 1.74
C LEU A 272 -12.30 -27.31 0.23
N TYR A 273 -11.17 -26.91 -0.35
CA TYR A 273 -10.79 -27.09 -1.74
C TYR A 273 -9.52 -27.95 -1.76
N PRO A 274 -9.65 -29.26 -2.07
CA PRO A 274 -8.50 -30.16 -2.06
C PRO A 274 -7.44 -29.77 -3.10
N GLY A 275 -6.16 -29.87 -2.78
CA GLY A 275 -5.08 -29.75 -3.76
C GLY A 275 -5.06 -30.92 -4.75
N THR A 276 -4.71 -30.66 -6.01
CA THR A 276 -4.56 -31.72 -7.03
C THR A 276 -3.09 -32.05 -7.30
N SER A 277 -2.83 -33.24 -7.83
CA SER A 277 -1.47 -33.65 -8.25
C SER A 277 -0.91 -32.82 -9.41
N THR A 278 -1.73 -32.03 -10.08
CA THR A 278 -1.37 -31.13 -11.18
C THR A 278 -1.22 -29.67 -10.77
N GLY A 279 -1.35 -29.38 -9.47
CA GLY A 279 -1.23 -28.04 -8.89
C GLY A 279 -2.39 -27.09 -9.15
N GLY A 280 -3.61 -27.65 -9.16
CA GLY A 280 -4.86 -26.91 -9.10
C GLY A 280 -5.66 -27.25 -7.85
N LEU A 281 -6.94 -26.88 -7.87
CA LEU A 281 -7.90 -27.19 -6.82
C LEU A 281 -8.96 -28.17 -7.33
N GLY A 282 -9.28 -29.17 -6.52
CA GLY A 282 -10.32 -30.16 -6.75
C GLY A 282 -11.71 -29.64 -6.40
N ALA A 283 -12.70 -30.53 -6.52
CA ALA A 283 -14.08 -30.22 -6.15
C ALA A 283 -14.19 -29.87 -4.67
N ARG A 284 -14.84 -28.74 -4.37
CA ARG A 284 -14.98 -28.25 -2.99
C ARG A 284 -15.85 -29.18 -2.15
N LYS A 285 -15.50 -29.32 -0.86
CA LYS A 285 -16.26 -30.07 0.16
C LYS A 285 -16.81 -29.09 1.20
N LEU A 286 -18.08 -29.23 1.55
CA LEU A 286 -18.68 -28.43 2.63
C LEU A 286 -18.17 -28.95 3.98
N ILE A 287 -17.56 -28.06 4.77
CA ILE A 287 -17.00 -28.40 6.10
C ILE A 287 -17.59 -27.53 7.23
N GLY A 288 -18.39 -26.51 6.89
CA GLY A 288 -19.16 -25.73 7.85
C GLY A 288 -20.45 -25.23 7.22
N THR A 289 -21.59 -25.41 7.90
CA THR A 289 -22.93 -25.19 7.31
C THR A 289 -23.40 -23.73 7.34
N GLY A 290 -22.76 -22.85 8.10
CA GLY A 290 -23.09 -21.43 8.25
C GLY A 290 -22.25 -20.75 9.35
N GLY A 291 -22.38 -19.44 9.50
CA GLY A 291 -21.74 -18.66 10.57
C GLY A 291 -20.30 -18.21 10.31
N TRP A 292 -19.77 -18.48 9.12
CA TRP A 292 -18.43 -18.07 8.70
C TRP A 292 -18.43 -16.83 7.77
N ASN A 293 -19.50 -16.01 7.77
CA ASN A 293 -19.66 -14.78 6.96
C ASN A 293 -19.46 -13.46 7.73
#